data_AF-A0AAX2SG13-F1
#
_entry.id   AF-A0AAX2SG13-F1
#
_cell.length_a   1.000
_cell.length_b   1.000
_cell.length_c   1.000
_cell.angle_alpha   90.00
_cell.angle_beta   90.00
_cell.angle_gamma   90.00
#
_symmetry.space_group_name_H-M   'P 1'
#
loop_
_entity.id
_entity.type
_entity.pdbx_description
1 polymer ?
#
loop_
_entity_poly.entity_id
_entity_poly.type
_entity_poly.pdbx_seq_one_letter_code
_entity_poly.pdbx_strand_id
1 'polypeptide(L)'
;MNSTAQRPSHGTDAGTESREQWVDVTVRADVAHQLVSLTGADGHERSFRTEDVRELALATQHTRGRGQWCAKYRRLLVPGASRVTGGMPFFKLEPLPA
;
A
#
# COMPACT_ATOMS: atom_id res chain seq x y z
N MET A 1 45.04 10.18 -3.05
CA MET A 1 43.74 10.78 -3.42
C MET A 1 42.70 9.66 -3.40
N ASN A 2 41.95 9.51 -2.32
CA ASN A 2 40.88 8.50 -2.17
C ASN A 2 39.61 9.23 -1.75
N SER A 3 38.67 9.40 -2.69
CA SER A 3 37.35 9.97 -2.42
C SER A 3 36.38 8.84 -2.12
N THR A 4 36.16 8.57 -0.84
CA THR A 4 35.13 7.64 -0.36
C THR A 4 33.78 8.34 -0.47
N ALA A 5 32.97 7.95 -1.45
CA ALA A 5 31.58 8.37 -1.59
C ALA A 5 30.78 7.89 -0.36
N GLN A 6 30.42 8.81 0.53
CA GLN A 6 29.42 8.54 1.57
C GLN A 6 28.03 8.59 0.93
N ARG A 7 27.42 7.41 0.76
CA ARG A 7 25.98 7.29 0.50
C ARG A 7 25.22 7.82 1.71
N PRO A 8 24.24 8.72 1.56
CA PRO A 8 23.39 9.09 2.68
C PRO A 8 22.56 7.87 3.10
N SER A 9 22.79 7.44 4.34
CA SER A 9 21.98 6.46 5.04
C SER A 9 20.54 6.98 5.13
N HIS A 10 19.61 6.38 4.41
CA HIS A 10 18.18 6.66 4.59
C HIS A 10 17.72 6.02 5.91
N GLY A 11 17.97 6.73 7.00
CA GLY A 11 17.32 6.52 8.28
C GLY A 11 16.43 7.72 8.55
N THR A 12 15.13 7.57 8.28
CA THR A 12 14.11 8.43 8.89
C THR A 12 12.95 7.55 9.32
N ASP A 13 13.16 6.86 10.44
CA ASP A 13 12.07 6.42 11.30
C ASP A 13 11.86 7.53 12.33
N ALA A 14 10.88 8.41 12.07
CA ALA A 14 10.45 9.45 13.00
C ALA A 14 9.02 9.86 12.65
N GLY A 15 8.10 9.53 13.58
CA GLY A 15 6.66 9.74 13.47
C GLY A 15 6.29 11.14 13.00
N THR A 16 5.55 11.20 11.89
CA THR A 16 4.81 12.39 11.52
C THR A 16 3.35 12.09 11.78
N GLU A 17 2.75 12.76 12.76
CA GLU A 17 1.31 12.81 12.88
C GLU A 17 0.72 13.37 11.56
N SER A 18 0.07 12.48 10.80
CA SER A 18 -1.13 12.71 10.00
C SER A 18 -1.15 13.87 8.99
N ARG A 19 -0.03 14.19 8.32
CA ARG A 19 -0.12 14.87 7.02
C ARG A 19 -0.71 13.91 5.99
N GLU A 20 -1.43 14.44 5.01
CA GLU A 20 -1.90 13.66 3.86
C GLU A 20 -0.71 13.18 3.05
N GLN A 21 -0.26 11.97 3.35
CA GLN A 21 0.86 11.35 2.69
C GLN A 21 0.39 10.08 2.00
N TRP A 22 0.59 10.04 0.69
CA TRP A 22 0.44 8.84 -0.12
C TRP A 22 1.81 8.20 -0.25
N VAL A 23 1.95 6.98 0.26
CA VAL A 23 3.20 6.21 0.20
C VAL A 23 3.03 5.05 -0.77
N ASP A 24 4.02 4.84 -1.63
CA ASP A 24 4.02 3.70 -2.54
C ASP A 24 4.13 2.40 -1.73
N VAL A 25 3.32 1.41 -2.10
CA VAL A 25 3.27 0.10 -1.46
C VAL A 25 3.14 -1.01 -2.49
N THR A 26 3.66 -2.18 -2.16
CA THR A 26 3.28 -3.43 -2.80
C THR A 26 2.05 -4.00 -2.09
N VAL A 27 1.08 -4.45 -2.86
CA VAL A 27 -0.23 -4.92 -2.39
C VAL A 27 -0.38 -6.38 -2.76
N ARG A 28 -0.73 -7.20 -1.77
CA ARG A 28 -1.15 -8.59 -1.98
C ARG A 28 -2.55 -8.77 -1.41
N ALA A 29 -3.51 -9.10 -2.26
CA ALA A 29 -4.87 -9.41 -1.85
C ALA A 29 -5.04 -10.93 -1.73
N ASP A 30 -5.42 -11.39 -0.55
CA ASP A 30 -5.78 -12.77 -0.25
C ASP A 30 -7.30 -12.88 -0.16
N VAL A 31 -7.92 -13.28 -1.27
CA VAL A 31 -9.37 -13.41 -1.37
C VAL A 31 -9.88 -14.57 -0.51
N ALA A 32 -9.09 -15.63 -0.30
CA ALA A 32 -9.52 -16.79 0.48
C ALA A 32 -9.68 -16.43 1.96
N HIS A 33 -8.76 -15.61 2.49
CA HIS A 33 -8.78 -15.18 3.89
C HIS A 33 -9.40 -13.79 4.12
N GLN A 34 -9.84 -13.11 3.05
CA GLN A 34 -10.35 -11.74 3.09
C GLN A 34 -9.34 -10.74 3.68
N LEU A 35 -8.07 -10.90 3.32
CA LEU A 35 -6.95 -10.10 3.83
C LEU A 35 -6.26 -9.32 2.72
N VAL A 36 -5.67 -8.20 3.09
CA VAL A 36 -4.83 -7.37 2.23
C VAL A 36 -3.53 -7.10 2.97
N SER A 37 -2.42 -7.51 2.38
CA SER A 37 -1.09 -7.14 2.86
C SER A 37 -0.58 -5.94 2.07
N LEU A 38 -0.10 -4.93 2.79
CA LEU A 38 0.65 -3.81 2.24
C LEU A 38 2.10 -3.89 2.71
N THR A 39 3.04 -3.88 1.76
CA THR A 39 4.47 -3.84 2.03
C THR A 39 5.02 -2.48 1.61
N GLY A 40 5.56 -1.73 2.56
CA GLY A 40 6.22 -0.44 2.30
C GLY A 40 7.56 -0.59 1.60
N ALA A 41 8.14 0.53 1.16
CA ALA A 41 9.50 0.56 0.60
C ALA A 41 10.58 0.16 1.62
N ASP A 42 10.27 0.27 2.90
CA ASP A 42 11.05 -0.21 4.04
C ASP A 42 11.02 -1.75 4.20
N GLY A 43 10.19 -2.45 3.42
CA GLY A 43 9.99 -3.89 3.50
C GLY A 43 9.06 -4.33 4.64
N HIS A 44 8.50 -3.39 5.41
CA HIS A 44 7.56 -3.73 6.49
C HIS A 44 6.19 -4.07 5.92
N GLU A 45 5.71 -5.28 6.24
CA GLU A 45 4.38 -5.76 5.85
C GLU A 45 3.35 -5.45 6.95
N ARG A 46 2.19 -4.94 6.54
CA ARG A 46 1.02 -4.72 7.40
C ARG A 46 -0.21 -5.36 6.78
N SER A 47 -1.01 -6.04 7.60
CA SER A 47 -2.21 -6.73 7.15
C SER A 47 -3.48 -5.98 7.54
N PHE A 48 -4.44 -5.98 6.62
CA PHE A 48 -5.71 -5.27 6.73
C PHE A 48 -6.86 -6.14 6.22
N ARG A 49 -8.10 -5.72 6.53
CA ARG A 49 -9.33 -6.22 5.91
C ARG A 49 -9.93 -5.18 4.98
N THR A 50 -10.70 -5.64 4.02
CA THR A 50 -11.55 -4.79 3.17
C THR A 50 -12.75 -5.60 2.69
N GLU A 51 -13.88 -4.94 2.51
CA GLU A 51 -15.09 -5.58 1.96
C GLU A 51 -14.94 -5.86 0.46
N ASP A 52 -14.08 -5.10 -0.22
CA ASP A 52 -13.89 -5.12 -1.68
C ASP A 52 -12.70 -5.98 -2.11
N VAL A 53 -12.33 -7.02 -1.34
CA VAL A 53 -11.05 -7.74 -1.55
C VAL A 53 -10.95 -8.40 -2.93
N ARG A 54 -12.10 -8.81 -3.51
CA ARG A 54 -12.16 -9.40 -4.85
C ARG A 54 -11.84 -8.37 -5.93
N GLU A 55 -12.45 -7.19 -5.85
CA GLU A 55 -12.16 -6.10 -6.78
C GLU A 55 -10.72 -5.62 -6.63
N LEU A 56 -10.23 -5.53 -5.39
CA LEU A 56 -8.85 -5.18 -5.13
C LEU A 56 -7.87 -6.22 -5.70
N ALA A 57 -8.18 -7.52 -5.60
CA ALA A 57 -7.37 -8.57 -6.20
C ALA A 57 -7.28 -8.42 -7.73
N LEU A 58 -8.39 -8.14 -8.41
CA LEU A 58 -8.42 -7.88 -9.86
C LEU A 58 -7.58 -6.63 -10.21
N ALA A 59 -7.78 -5.54 -9.47
CA ALA A 59 -7.06 -4.30 -9.67
C ALA A 59 -5.54 -4.47 -9.49
N THR A 60 -5.12 -5.17 -8.44
CA THR A 60 -3.71 -5.38 -8.12
C THR A 60 -3.03 -6.34 -9.11
N GLN A 61 -3.73 -7.35 -9.63
CA GLN A 61 -3.20 -8.17 -10.72
C GLN A 61 -2.88 -7.32 -11.95
N HIS A 62 -3.75 -6.36 -12.29
CA HIS A 62 -3.52 -5.43 -13.41
C HIS A 62 -2.31 -4.52 -13.20
N THR A 63 -2.08 -4.05 -11.97
CA THR A 63 -0.99 -3.12 -11.64
C THR A 63 0.33 -3.78 -11.25
N ARG A 64 0.38 -5.12 -11.26
CA ARG A 64 1.49 -5.94 -10.71
C ARG A 64 1.73 -5.67 -9.23
N GLY A 65 0.66 -5.58 -8.46
CA GLY A 65 0.67 -5.36 -7.02
C GLY A 65 1.00 -3.92 -6.61
N ARG A 66 1.07 -2.95 -7.52
CA ARG A 66 1.44 -1.58 -7.16
C ARG A 66 0.21 -0.79 -6.70
N GLY A 67 0.37 -0.04 -5.61
CA GLY A 67 -0.62 0.89 -5.09
C GLY A 67 0.01 1.99 -4.24
N GLN A 68 -0.82 2.92 -3.77
CA GLN A 68 -0.43 3.99 -2.87
C GLN A 68 -1.34 3.98 -1.64
N TRP A 69 -0.74 4.00 -0.46
CA TRP A 69 -1.43 3.97 0.81
C TRP A 69 -1.45 5.35 1.47
N CYS A 70 -2.62 5.76 1.97
CA CYS A 70 -2.74 6.93 2.83
C CYS A 70 -3.29 6.51 4.19
N ALA A 71 -2.42 6.56 5.21
CA ALA A 71 -2.76 6.14 6.57
C ALA A 71 -3.87 7.01 7.20
N LYS A 72 -3.84 8.34 6.96
CA LYS A 72 -4.84 9.29 7.47
C LYS A 72 -6.26 8.91 7.06
N TYR A 73 -6.44 8.50 5.81
CA TYR A 73 -7.76 8.14 5.25
C TYR A 73 -8.06 6.65 5.30
N ARG A 74 -7.09 5.84 5.73
CA ARG A 74 -7.11 4.39 5.61
C ARG A 74 -7.52 3.93 4.20
N ARG A 75 -6.99 4.63 3.18
CA ARG A 75 -7.34 4.40 1.78
C ARG A 75 -6.13 3.92 1.01
N LEU A 76 -6.37 2.89 0.21
CA LEU A 76 -5.46 2.39 -0.80
C LEU A 76 -5.94 2.88 -2.17
N LEU A 77 -5.07 3.56 -2.90
CA LEU A 77 -5.23 3.89 -4.30
C LEU A 77 -4.54 2.82 -5.15
N VAL A 78 -5.24 2.19 -6.08
CA VAL A 78 -4.65 1.28 -7.07
C VAL A 78 -4.75 1.93 -8.45
N PRO A 79 -3.65 2.48 -9.00
CA PRO A 79 -3.68 3.20 -10.27
C PRO A 79 -4.22 2.36 -11.43
N GLY A 80 -5.26 2.83 -12.12
CA GLY A 80 -5.84 2.12 -13.25
C GLY A 80 -6.84 1.01 -12.89
N ALA A 81 -7.15 0.81 -11.60
CA ALA A 81 -8.17 -0.13 -11.15
C ALA A 81 -9.54 0.06 -11.85
N SER A 82 -9.96 1.31 -12.08
CA SER A 82 -11.21 1.63 -12.79
C SER A 82 -11.32 1.01 -14.18
N ARG A 83 -10.19 0.68 -14.84
CA ARG A 83 -10.18 0.03 -16.15
C ARG A 83 -10.56 -1.45 -16.09
N VAL A 84 -10.46 -2.09 -14.93
CA VAL A 84 -10.67 -3.54 -14.76
C VAL A 84 -11.78 -3.88 -13.79
N THR A 85 -12.11 -2.98 -12.84
CA THR A 85 -13.23 -3.18 -11.92
C THR A 85 -14.49 -2.42 -12.33
N GLY A 86 -14.38 -1.43 -13.22
CA GLY A 86 -15.49 -0.51 -13.54
C GLY A 86 -15.87 0.46 -12.41
N GLY A 87 -15.17 0.37 -11.26
CA GLY A 87 -15.42 1.19 -10.06
C GLY A 87 -14.36 2.26 -9.81
N MET A 88 -14.40 2.83 -8.60
CA MET A 88 -13.40 3.81 -8.16
C MET A 88 -12.06 3.14 -7.86
N PRO A 89 -10.92 3.82 -8.04
CA PRO A 89 -9.61 3.22 -7.79
C PRO A 89 -9.18 3.26 -6.32
N PHE A 90 -10.11 3.56 -5.41
CA PHE A 90 -9.86 3.72 -3.99
C PHE A 90 -10.56 2.63 -3.19
N PHE A 91 -9.79 1.95 -2.35
CA PHE A 91 -10.25 0.87 -1.48
C PHE A 91 -10.06 1.27 -0.03
N LYS A 92 -11.08 1.10 0.81
CA LYS A 92 -10.98 1.34 2.25
C LYS A 92 -10.40 0.11 2.93
N LEU A 93 -9.35 0.28 3.73
CA LEU A 93 -8.72 -0.80 4.48
C LEU A 93 -8.91 -0.59 5.98
N GLU A 94 -9.34 -1.63 6.68
CA GLU A 94 -9.49 -1.60 8.13
C GLU A 94 -8.37 -2.43 8.79
N PRO A 95 -7.81 -1.97 9.92
CA PRO A 95 -6.86 -2.76 10.68
C PRO A 95 -7.51 -4.06 11.17
N LEU A 96 -6.71 -5.10 11.33
CA LEU A 96 -7.17 -6.33 11.98
C LEU A 96 -7.49 -6.07 13.45
N PRO A 97 -8.55 -6.67 14.00
CA PRO A 97 -8.77 -6.66 15.44
C PRO A 97 -7.58 -7.33 16.14
N ALA A 98 -7.18 -6.75 17.27
CA ALA A 98 -6.12 -7.27 18.13
C ALA A 98 -6.53 -8.60 18.80
#